data_AF-A0A484ZWE6-F1
#
_entry.id   AF-A0A484ZWE6-F1
#
_cell.length_a   1.000
_cell.length_b   1.000
_cell.length_c   1.000
_cell.angle_alpha   90.00
_cell.angle_beta   90.00
_cell.angle_gamma   90.00
#
_symmetry.space_group_name_H-M   'P 1'
#
loop_
_entity.id
_entity.type
_entity.pdbx_description
1 polymer ?
#
loop_
_entity_poly.entity_id
_entity_poly.type
_entity_poly.pdbx_seq_one_letter_code
_entity_poly.pdbx_strand_id
1 'polypeptide(L)'
;MDVVFYVSGKKVVEESFASLSEKIYEALVKVYPNKAVEDFEIQRKAATVSFVGTGLDVDIVPVIENPDKEGYGWQFDRFDGSKTETCAPCQIKFVKDRKDLDPDFRTLVRLAKRWRTNVECPLKSFHIELIMAHVLEVNGKDGSLEKRFRDFLLYIAESGLQEFITFPENSTVPAFTDPVVILDPVCDTNNVTSRITEDERKEIVRLADESWATANFASTGGDFDLWKELFGRAFKVEDAA
;
A
#
# COMPACT_ATOMS: atom_id res chain seq x y z
N MET A 1 10.14 1.54 7.22
CA MET A 1 9.60 2.78 6.61
C MET A 1 10.15 2.85 5.21
N ASP A 2 9.33 3.08 4.19
CA ASP A 2 9.84 3.19 2.83
C ASP A 2 10.26 4.63 2.50
N VAL A 3 11.43 4.80 1.88
CA VAL A 3 11.93 6.08 1.37
C VAL A 3 12.37 5.91 -0.08
N VAL A 4 11.80 6.73 -0.97
CA VAL A 4 12.12 6.71 -2.40
C VAL A 4 13.26 7.69 -2.68
N PHE A 5 14.34 7.21 -3.31
CA PHE A 5 15.50 8.00 -3.68
C PHE A 5 15.52 8.22 -5.19
N TYR A 6 15.35 9.47 -5.60
CA TYR A 6 15.47 9.88 -6.99
C TYR A 6 16.94 10.13 -7.33
N VAL A 7 17.46 9.37 -8.30
CA VAL A 7 18.83 9.45 -8.78
C VAL A 7 18.83 10.18 -10.11
N SER A 8 19.24 11.45 -10.08
CA SER A 8 19.30 12.33 -11.26
C SER A 8 20.51 12.03 -12.16
N GLY A 9 20.38 12.35 -13.45
CA GLY A 9 21.51 12.31 -14.40
C GLY A 9 22.00 10.91 -14.78
N LYS A 10 21.19 9.86 -14.54
CA LYS A 10 21.46 8.49 -14.95
C LYS A 10 20.54 8.07 -16.09
N LYS A 11 21.01 7.15 -16.93
CA LYS A 11 20.21 6.58 -18.01
C LYS A 11 19.64 5.23 -17.60
N VAL A 12 18.35 5.06 -17.82
CA VAL A 12 17.61 3.84 -17.49
C VAL A 12 18.19 2.57 -18.14
N VAL A 13 18.82 2.68 -19.30
CA VAL A 13 19.44 1.55 -20.02
C VAL A 13 20.81 1.14 -19.47
N GLU A 14 21.48 2.00 -18.71
CA GLU A 14 22.84 1.78 -18.18
C GLU A 14 22.83 1.33 -16.71
N GLU A 15 21.65 1.19 -16.11
CA GLU A 15 21.48 0.94 -14.68
C GLU A 15 20.64 -0.30 -14.40
N SER A 16 20.78 -0.79 -13.18
CA SER A 16 20.05 -1.92 -12.60
C SER A 16 19.70 -1.60 -11.15
N PHE A 17 18.81 -2.38 -10.54
CA PHE A 17 18.53 -2.26 -9.11
C PHE A 17 19.81 -2.34 -8.26
N ALA A 18 20.72 -3.27 -8.59
CA ALA A 18 21.97 -3.46 -7.86
C ALA A 18 22.93 -2.26 -8.01
N SER A 19 23.11 -1.75 -9.23
CA SER A 19 24.01 -0.60 -9.46
C SER A 19 23.51 0.68 -8.80
N LEU A 20 22.19 0.89 -8.77
CA LEU A 20 21.58 2.02 -8.07
C LEU A 20 21.70 1.87 -6.55
N SER A 21 21.49 0.66 -6.03
CA SER A 21 21.62 0.37 -4.59
C SER A 21 23.05 0.63 -4.10
N GLU A 22 24.07 0.20 -4.85
CA GLU A 22 25.48 0.46 -4.49
C GLU A 22 25.79 1.97 -4.52
N LYS A 23 25.27 2.72 -5.51
CA LYS A 23 25.46 4.18 -5.57
C LYS A 23 24.84 4.90 -4.39
N ILE A 24 23.64 4.49 -3.96
CA ILE A 24 22.98 5.07 -2.79
C ILE A 24 23.75 4.69 -1.53
N TYR A 25 24.22 3.44 -1.42
CA TYR A 25 25.07 3.00 -0.31
C TYR A 25 26.32 3.89 -0.17
N GLU A 26 27.09 4.06 -1.25
CA GLU A 26 28.28 4.92 -1.27
C GLU A 26 27.95 6.37 -0.90
N ALA A 27 26.82 6.90 -1.38
CA ALA A 27 26.37 8.25 -1.05
C ALA A 27 26.01 8.39 0.45
N LEU A 28 25.31 7.41 1.03
CA LEU A 28 24.92 7.42 2.44
C LEU A 28 26.14 7.36 3.36
N VAL A 29 27.11 6.47 3.07
CA VAL A 29 28.37 6.37 3.82
C VAL A 29 29.12 7.71 3.80
N LYS A 30 29.13 8.40 2.65
CA LYS A 30 29.79 9.70 2.52
C LYS A 30 29.07 10.82 3.29
N VAL A 31 27.74 10.82 3.33
CA VAL A 31 26.94 11.86 4.03
C VAL A 31 26.95 11.65 5.54
N TYR A 32 27.06 10.41 6.02
CA TYR A 32 27.07 10.05 7.44
C TYR A 32 28.38 9.42 7.90
N PRO A 33 29.55 10.11 7.78
CA PRO A 33 30.86 9.50 8.01
C PRO A 33 31.12 9.07 9.45
N ASN A 34 30.38 9.62 10.41
CA ASN A 34 30.54 9.36 11.85
C ASN A 34 29.51 8.36 12.40
N LYS A 35 28.64 7.83 11.55
CA LYS A 35 27.73 6.75 11.94
C LYS A 35 28.38 5.42 11.57
N ALA A 36 28.45 4.50 12.53
CA ALA A 36 29.09 3.22 12.28
C ALA A 36 28.31 2.48 11.19
N VAL A 37 29.00 1.75 10.31
CA VAL A 37 28.34 0.91 9.29
C VAL A 37 27.50 -0.19 9.98
N GLU A 38 27.79 -0.50 11.24
CA GLU A 38 26.94 -1.33 12.10
C GLU A 38 25.55 -0.72 12.39
N ASP A 39 25.40 0.62 12.32
CA ASP A 39 24.10 1.34 12.35
C ASP A 39 23.38 1.33 10.99
N PHE A 40 23.94 0.62 10.00
CA PHE A 40 23.44 0.52 8.64
C PHE A 40 23.70 -0.90 8.13
N GLU A 41 22.84 -1.86 8.46
CA GLU A 41 22.79 -3.10 7.69
C GLU A 41 22.19 -2.84 6.30
N ILE A 42 22.88 -2.06 5.46
CA ILE A 42 22.56 -1.95 4.05
C ILE A 42 22.94 -3.28 3.42
N GLN A 43 21.97 -4.18 3.39
CA GLN A 43 22.15 -5.44 2.69
C GLN A 43 22.44 -5.07 1.22
N ARG A 44 23.61 -5.45 0.69
CA ARG A 44 24.03 -5.17 -0.70
C ARG A 44 23.01 -5.58 -1.78
N LYS A 45 21.98 -6.35 -1.41
CA LYS A 45 20.90 -6.83 -2.28
C LYS A 45 19.51 -6.31 -1.88
N ALA A 46 19.38 -5.63 -0.73
CA ALA A 46 18.17 -5.00 -0.24
C ALA A 46 18.57 -3.73 0.50
N ALA A 47 18.23 -2.56 -0.04
CA ALA A 47 18.64 -1.28 0.53
C ALA A 47 17.82 -0.94 1.79
N THR A 48 17.79 -1.83 2.78
CA THR A 48 17.22 -1.54 4.10
C THR A 48 18.31 -0.90 4.95
N VAL A 49 17.97 0.13 5.73
CA VAL A 49 18.85 0.82 6.65
C VAL A 49 18.27 0.66 8.06
N SER A 50 18.98 -0.06 8.91
CA SER A 50 18.55 -0.33 10.30
C SER A 50 19.21 0.61 11.29
N PHE A 51 18.47 1.58 11.81
CA PHE A 51 18.96 2.51 12.83
C PHE A 51 19.02 1.83 14.21
N VAL A 52 20.20 1.35 14.61
CA VAL A 52 20.43 0.58 15.86
C VAL A 52 19.91 1.31 17.11
N GLY A 53 20.09 2.63 17.21
CA GLY A 53 19.64 3.40 18.38
C GLY A 53 18.13 3.48 18.57
N THR A 54 17.33 3.35 17.50
CA THR A 54 15.87 3.43 17.55
C THR A 54 15.18 2.11 17.20
N GLY A 55 15.91 1.14 16.65
CA GLY A 55 15.35 -0.08 16.07
C GLY A 55 14.49 0.17 14.82
N LEU A 56 14.65 1.32 14.16
CA LEU A 56 13.87 1.68 12.97
C LEU A 56 14.54 1.14 11.71
N ASP A 57 13.81 0.33 10.94
CA ASP A 57 14.22 -0.06 9.60
C ASP A 57 13.66 0.89 8.54
N VAL A 58 14.52 1.31 7.61
CA VAL A 58 14.18 2.17 6.49
C VAL A 58 14.50 1.46 5.17
N ASP A 59 13.47 1.11 4.41
CA ASP A 59 13.59 0.49 3.10
C ASP A 59 13.77 1.56 2.02
N ILE A 60 14.91 1.54 1.35
CA ILE A 60 15.24 2.46 0.28
C ILE A 60 14.77 1.87 -1.04
N VAL A 61 14.05 2.69 -1.79
CA VAL A 61 13.58 2.38 -3.13
C VAL A 61 14.31 3.29 -4.13
N PRO A 62 15.31 2.77 -4.87
CA PRO A 62 15.99 3.53 -5.90
C PRO A 62 15.08 3.76 -7.10
N VAL A 63 15.03 5.02 -7.56
CA VAL A 63 14.31 5.45 -8.75
C VAL A 63 15.23 6.34 -9.58
N ILE A 64 15.31 6.11 -10.89
CA ILE A 64 16.01 7.05 -11.79
C ILE A 64 15.05 8.17 -12.13
N GLU A 65 15.42 9.41 -11.84
CA GLU A 65 14.58 10.58 -12.14
C GLU A 65 14.27 10.68 -13.64
N ASN A 66 13.00 10.93 -13.97
CA ASN A 66 12.60 11.31 -15.31
C ASN A 66 12.73 12.84 -15.45
N PRO A 67 13.72 13.35 -16.22
CA PRO A 67 13.93 14.80 -16.34
C PRO A 67 12.79 15.51 -17.09
N ASP A 68 12.00 14.78 -17.87
CA ASP A 68 10.94 15.34 -18.70
C ASP A 68 9.58 15.40 -17.98
N LYS A 69 9.49 14.82 -16.77
CA LYS A 69 8.22 14.66 -16.05
C LYS A 69 8.46 14.77 -14.54
N GLU A 70 8.21 15.95 -13.98
CA GLU A 70 8.50 16.27 -12.58
C GLU A 70 7.90 15.25 -11.59
N GLY A 71 8.73 14.77 -10.66
CA GLY A 71 8.34 13.78 -9.66
C GLY A 71 8.22 12.35 -10.18
N TYR A 72 8.30 12.12 -11.49
CA TYR A 72 8.32 10.78 -12.07
C TYR A 72 9.74 10.23 -12.16
N GLY A 73 9.82 8.91 -12.21
CA GLY A 73 11.06 8.20 -12.46
C GLY A 73 10.84 6.72 -12.71
N TRP A 74 11.94 6.02 -12.97
CA TRP A 74 11.93 4.61 -13.32
C TRP A 74 12.41 3.77 -12.15
N GLN A 75 11.50 2.94 -11.63
CA GLN A 75 11.80 1.93 -10.63
C GLN A 75 12.14 0.61 -11.33
N PHE A 76 13.10 -0.12 -10.76
CA PHE A 76 13.49 -1.44 -11.25
C PHE A 76 12.94 -2.52 -10.32
N ASP A 77 12.36 -3.54 -10.91
CA ASP A 77 12.01 -4.75 -10.19
C ASP A 77 13.27 -5.46 -9.68
N ARG A 78 13.19 -6.03 -8.47
CA ARG A 78 14.34 -6.65 -7.79
C ARG A 78 14.65 -8.04 -8.34
N PHE A 79 13.69 -8.71 -8.96
CA PHE A 79 13.80 -10.11 -9.39
C PHE A 79 14.02 -10.21 -10.90
N ASP A 80 13.20 -9.54 -11.71
CA ASP A 80 13.27 -9.64 -13.17
C ASP A 80 13.93 -8.43 -13.85
N GLY A 81 14.19 -7.36 -13.09
CA GLY A 81 14.81 -6.14 -13.61
C GLY A 81 13.92 -5.33 -14.55
N SER A 82 12.63 -5.66 -14.65
CA SER A 82 11.65 -4.87 -15.38
C SER A 82 11.56 -3.46 -14.82
N LYS A 83 11.12 -2.54 -15.67
CA LYS A 83 11.13 -1.10 -15.39
C LYS A 83 9.70 -0.60 -15.40
N THR A 84 9.31 0.05 -14.32
CA THR A 84 7.99 0.68 -14.19
C THR A 84 8.20 2.15 -13.93
N GLU A 85 7.55 3.01 -14.73
CA GLU A 85 7.51 4.43 -14.43
C GLU A 85 6.62 4.63 -13.19
N THR A 86 7.10 5.38 -12.21
CA THR A 86 6.41 5.64 -10.95
C THR A 86 6.53 7.11 -10.58
N CYS A 87 5.63 7.59 -9.72
CA CYS A 87 5.70 8.92 -9.13
C CYS A 87 5.25 8.83 -7.67
N ALA A 88 6.20 8.63 -6.75
CA ALA A 88 5.90 8.57 -5.32
C ALA A 88 5.21 9.85 -4.79
N PRO A 89 5.63 11.07 -5.19
CA PRO A 89 4.90 12.29 -4.82
C PRO A 89 3.44 12.29 -5.30
N CYS A 90 3.18 11.78 -6.51
CA CYS A 90 1.84 11.69 -7.08
C CYS A 90 0.97 10.67 -6.31
N GLN A 91 1.52 9.51 -5.93
CA GLN A 91 0.82 8.52 -5.10
C GLN A 91 0.50 9.08 -3.70
N ILE A 92 1.45 9.81 -3.09
CA ILE A 92 1.22 10.51 -1.82
C ILE A 92 0.10 11.55 -1.99
N LYS A 93 0.12 12.30 -3.08
CA LYS A 93 -0.93 13.27 -3.39
C LYS A 93 -2.29 12.59 -3.56
N PHE A 94 -2.37 11.49 -4.31
CA PHE A 94 -3.59 10.71 -4.50
C PHE A 94 -4.24 10.34 -3.16
N VAL A 95 -3.45 9.77 -2.23
CA VAL A 95 -3.94 9.40 -0.90
C VAL A 95 -4.27 10.65 -0.06
N LYS A 96 -3.52 11.74 -0.20
CA LYS A 96 -3.79 13.01 0.49
C LYS A 96 -5.13 13.60 0.05
N ASP A 97 -5.41 13.63 -1.25
CA ASP A 97 -6.65 14.20 -1.79
C ASP A 97 -7.89 13.47 -1.23
N ARG A 98 -7.83 12.15 -1.04
CA ARG A 98 -8.94 11.37 -0.42
C ARG A 98 -9.08 11.67 1.08
N LYS A 99 -7.99 11.91 1.80
CA LYS A 99 -8.03 12.37 3.21
C LYS A 99 -8.62 13.78 3.34
N ASP A 100 -8.35 14.64 2.36
CA ASP A 100 -8.90 16.00 2.32
C ASP A 100 -10.42 15.97 1.98
N LEU A 101 -10.85 15.01 1.17
CA LEU A 101 -12.26 14.78 0.82
C LEU A 101 -13.07 14.19 2.00
N ASP A 102 -12.46 13.25 2.72
CA ASP A 102 -13.06 12.51 3.82
C ASP A 102 -12.13 12.46 5.06
N PRO A 103 -12.46 13.20 6.14
CA PRO A 103 -11.68 13.22 7.37
C PRO A 103 -11.49 11.84 8.02
N ASP A 104 -12.44 10.92 7.81
CA ASP A 104 -12.43 9.58 8.38
C ASP A 104 -11.58 8.58 7.57
N PHE A 105 -11.19 8.94 6.34
CA PHE A 105 -10.46 8.05 5.43
C PHE A 105 -9.19 7.48 6.08
N ARG A 106 -8.44 8.31 6.80
CA ARG A 106 -7.23 7.89 7.52
C ARG A 106 -7.55 6.84 8.59
N THR A 107 -8.66 7.01 9.30
CA THR A 107 -9.10 6.08 10.35
C THR A 107 -9.56 4.77 9.74
N LEU A 108 -10.36 4.81 8.67
CA LEU A 108 -10.81 3.63 7.94
C LEU A 108 -9.64 2.80 7.38
N VAL A 109 -8.65 3.44 6.75
CA VAL A 109 -7.44 2.76 6.28
C VAL A 109 -6.67 2.11 7.44
N ARG A 110 -6.60 2.76 8.60
CA ARG A 110 -5.94 2.19 9.80
C ARG A 110 -6.69 0.99 10.34
N LEU A 111 -8.02 1.04 10.39
CA LEU A 111 -8.86 -0.08 10.77
C LEU A 111 -8.67 -1.26 9.80
N ALA A 112 -8.71 -1.01 8.49
CA ALA A 112 -8.48 -2.04 7.48
C ALA A 112 -7.07 -2.65 7.54
N LYS A 113 -6.02 -1.85 7.76
CA LYS A 113 -4.66 -2.38 7.97
C LYS A 113 -4.54 -3.22 9.24
N ARG A 114 -5.21 -2.79 10.32
CA ARG A 114 -5.25 -3.53 11.58
C ARG A 114 -6.00 -4.85 11.44
N TRP A 115 -7.16 -4.84 10.78
CA TRP A 115 -7.91 -6.02 10.39
C TRP A 115 -7.03 -6.98 9.60
N ARG A 116 -6.44 -6.50 8.50
CA ARG A 116 -5.55 -7.29 7.63
C ARG A 116 -4.44 -7.98 8.42
N THR A 117 -3.85 -7.27 9.37
CA THR A 117 -2.78 -7.83 10.23
C THR A 117 -3.30 -8.91 11.17
N ASN A 118 -4.46 -8.67 11.79
CA ASN A 118 -5.03 -9.58 12.79
C ASN A 118 -5.60 -10.86 12.18
N VAL A 119 -6.21 -10.78 10.98
CA VAL A 119 -6.73 -11.94 10.26
C VAL A 119 -5.73 -12.55 9.28
N GLU A 120 -4.48 -12.06 9.29
CA GLU A 120 -3.39 -12.51 8.41
C GLU A 120 -3.73 -12.46 6.91
N CYS A 121 -4.55 -11.48 6.49
CA CYS A 121 -4.94 -11.31 5.10
C CYS A 121 -3.74 -10.87 4.23
N PRO A 122 -3.57 -11.41 2.99
CA PRO A 122 -2.37 -11.16 2.18
C PRO A 122 -2.34 -9.80 1.48
N LEU A 123 -3.39 -8.96 1.61
CA LEU A 123 -3.41 -7.61 1.06
C LEU A 123 -2.27 -6.75 1.60
N LYS A 124 -1.57 -6.05 0.71
CA LYS A 124 -0.57 -5.05 1.10
C LYS A 124 -1.23 -3.76 1.53
N SER A 125 -0.48 -2.95 2.29
CA SER A 125 -0.93 -1.64 2.77
C SER A 125 -1.44 -0.72 1.66
N PHE A 126 -0.78 -0.72 0.49
CA PHE A 126 -1.20 0.11 -0.64
C PHE A 126 -2.46 -0.43 -1.32
N HIS A 127 -2.64 -1.76 -1.42
CA HIS A 127 -3.89 -2.35 -1.92
C HIS A 127 -5.09 -1.90 -1.09
N ILE A 128 -4.95 -1.90 0.23
CA ILE A 128 -6.00 -1.42 1.15
C ILE A 128 -6.34 0.06 0.91
N GLU A 129 -5.33 0.90 0.71
CA GLU A 129 -5.54 2.34 0.43
C GLU A 129 -6.30 2.55 -0.87
N LEU A 130 -5.98 1.79 -1.91
CA LEU A 130 -6.62 1.86 -3.22
C LEU A 130 -8.05 1.30 -3.20
N ILE A 131 -8.29 0.15 -2.57
CA ILE A 131 -9.64 -0.41 -2.40
C ILE A 131 -10.51 0.57 -1.59
N MET A 132 -9.97 1.13 -0.49
CA MET A 132 -10.71 2.11 0.32
C MET A 132 -11.01 3.40 -0.48
N ALA A 133 -10.08 3.86 -1.31
CA ALA A 133 -10.31 5.01 -2.19
C ALA A 133 -11.40 4.73 -3.23
N HIS A 134 -11.42 3.53 -3.79
CA HIS A 134 -12.46 3.09 -4.72
C HIS A 134 -13.84 2.99 -4.03
N VAL A 135 -13.90 2.37 -2.85
CA VAL A 135 -15.15 2.29 -2.07
C VAL A 135 -15.67 3.68 -1.68
N LEU A 136 -14.78 4.62 -1.34
CA LEU A 136 -15.16 6.02 -1.10
C LEU A 136 -15.79 6.67 -2.34
N GLU A 137 -15.27 6.40 -3.54
CA GLU A 137 -15.81 6.92 -4.79
C GLU A 137 -17.20 6.34 -5.10
N VAL A 138 -17.37 5.02 -4.94
CA VAL A 138 -18.61 4.32 -5.27
C VAL A 138 -19.73 4.58 -4.26
N ASN A 139 -19.39 4.55 -2.96
CA ASN A 139 -20.38 4.61 -1.88
C ASN A 139 -20.49 6.00 -1.22
N GLY A 140 -19.55 6.91 -1.50
CA GLY A 140 -19.46 8.19 -0.82
C GLY A 140 -18.93 8.08 0.62
N LYS A 141 -19.07 9.17 1.37
CA LYS A 141 -18.55 9.29 2.75
C LYS A 141 -19.61 9.22 3.86
N ASP A 142 -20.86 8.98 3.49
CA ASP A 142 -21.96 8.99 4.44
C ASP A 142 -21.96 7.73 5.33
N GLY A 143 -22.46 7.89 6.56
CA GLY A 143 -22.56 6.81 7.54
C GLY A 143 -21.44 6.81 8.58
N SER A 144 -21.59 5.95 9.59
CA SER A 144 -20.60 5.81 10.66
C SER A 144 -19.32 5.13 10.18
N LEU A 145 -18.21 5.34 10.90
CA LEU A 145 -16.94 4.61 10.69
C LEU A 145 -17.16 3.09 10.61
N GLU A 146 -18.02 2.57 11.48
CA GLU A 146 -18.34 1.15 11.55
C GLU A 146 -19.04 0.65 10.28
N LYS A 147 -20.10 1.35 9.84
CA LYS A 147 -20.79 1.02 8.59
C LYS A 147 -19.82 1.06 7.41
N ARG A 148 -19.03 2.12 7.31
CA ARG A 148 -18.11 2.33 6.18
C ARG A 148 -16.97 1.30 6.16
N PHE A 149 -16.51 0.85 7.33
CA PHE A 149 -15.61 -0.30 7.41
C PHE A 149 -16.27 -1.61 6.98
N ARG A 150 -17.54 -1.84 7.34
CA ARG A 150 -18.32 -2.97 6.83
C ARG A 150 -18.49 -2.90 5.32
N ASP A 151 -18.78 -1.72 4.76
CA ASP A 151 -18.90 -1.53 3.31
C ASP A 151 -17.59 -1.90 2.58
N PHE A 152 -16.43 -1.61 3.17
CA PHE A 152 -15.12 -2.05 2.64
C PHE A 152 -14.98 -3.58 2.60
N LEU A 153 -15.35 -4.28 3.69
CA LEU A 153 -15.33 -5.75 3.72
C LEU A 153 -16.34 -6.35 2.75
N LEU A 154 -17.54 -5.77 2.69
CA LEU A 154 -18.62 -6.21 1.80
C LEU A 154 -18.21 -6.08 0.34
N TYR A 155 -17.60 -4.96 -0.04
CA TYR A 155 -17.12 -4.76 -1.40
C TYR A 155 -16.13 -5.86 -1.82
N ILE A 156 -15.18 -6.21 -0.95
CA ILE A 156 -14.22 -7.29 -1.23
C ILE A 156 -14.95 -8.65 -1.37
N ALA A 157 -15.89 -8.94 -0.47
CA ALA A 157 -16.64 -10.18 -0.45
C ALA A 157 -17.54 -10.34 -1.69
N GLU A 158 -18.31 -9.31 -2.05
CA GLU A 158 -19.28 -9.35 -3.14
C GLU A 158 -18.63 -9.27 -4.52
N SER A 159 -17.66 -8.37 -4.71
CA SER A 159 -16.96 -8.24 -6.00
C SER A 159 -16.02 -9.41 -6.27
N GLY A 160 -15.63 -10.13 -5.22
CA GLY A 160 -14.56 -11.11 -5.27
C GLY A 160 -13.21 -10.53 -5.71
N LEU A 161 -13.04 -9.21 -5.75
CA LEU A 161 -11.92 -8.51 -6.40
C LEU A 161 -11.70 -8.91 -7.88
N GLN A 162 -12.79 -9.26 -8.59
CA GLN A 162 -12.76 -9.59 -10.02
C GLN A 162 -13.00 -8.38 -10.91
N GLU A 163 -13.59 -7.31 -10.36
CA GLU A 163 -13.76 -6.04 -11.04
C GLU A 163 -12.43 -5.29 -11.15
N PHE A 164 -12.26 -4.55 -12.24
CA PHE A 164 -11.07 -3.70 -12.42
C PHE A 164 -11.25 -2.44 -11.58
N ILE A 165 -10.39 -2.26 -10.59
CA ILE A 165 -10.35 -1.03 -9.82
C ILE A 165 -9.46 -0.03 -10.55
N THR A 166 -10.10 1.01 -11.05
CA THR A 166 -9.46 2.15 -11.72
C THR A 166 -9.86 3.46 -11.05
N PHE A 167 -9.11 4.52 -11.33
CA PHE A 167 -9.31 5.83 -10.74
C PHE A 167 -9.52 6.89 -11.82
N PRO A 168 -10.15 8.04 -11.50
CA PRO A 168 -10.29 9.16 -12.42
C PRO A 168 -8.96 9.68 -12.98
N GLU A 169 -7.85 9.47 -12.25
CA GLU A 169 -6.49 9.79 -12.68
C GLU A 169 -5.99 8.89 -13.82
N ASN A 170 -6.57 7.71 -14.01
CA ASN A 170 -6.20 6.81 -15.09
C ASN A 170 -6.82 7.26 -16.42
N SER A 171 -5.99 7.36 -17.46
CA SER A 171 -6.43 7.82 -18.79
C SER A 171 -6.81 6.65 -19.71
N THR A 172 -6.18 5.50 -19.50
CA THR A 172 -6.39 4.28 -20.26
C THR A 172 -6.38 3.06 -19.35
N VAL A 173 -7.13 2.04 -19.72
CA VAL A 173 -7.18 0.77 -18.98
C VAL A 173 -6.74 -0.34 -19.93
N PRO A 174 -5.48 -0.80 -19.83
CA PRO A 174 -5.01 -1.94 -20.59
C PRO A 174 -5.78 -3.23 -20.26
N ALA A 175 -5.63 -4.23 -21.13
CA ALA A 175 -6.10 -5.58 -20.80
C ALA A 175 -5.14 -6.25 -19.82
N PHE A 176 -5.68 -6.83 -18.74
CA PHE A 176 -4.94 -7.63 -17.77
C PHE A 176 -5.56 -9.02 -17.69
N THR A 177 -4.72 -10.01 -17.40
CA THR A 177 -5.14 -11.40 -17.15
C THR A 177 -4.90 -11.82 -15.70
N ASP A 178 -4.44 -10.88 -14.87
CA ASP A 178 -4.17 -11.13 -13.45
C ASP A 178 -5.48 -11.41 -12.70
N PRO A 179 -5.45 -12.25 -11.64
CA PRO A 179 -6.63 -12.56 -10.83
C PRO A 179 -7.29 -11.33 -10.19
N VAL A 180 -6.47 -10.32 -9.84
CA VAL A 180 -6.91 -9.06 -9.25
C VAL A 180 -6.24 -7.91 -10.00
N VAL A 181 -7.05 -6.93 -10.39
CA VAL A 181 -6.58 -5.75 -11.13
C VAL A 181 -6.93 -4.48 -10.38
N ILE A 182 -5.91 -3.88 -9.78
CA ILE A 182 -5.99 -2.56 -9.17
C ILE A 182 -4.92 -1.71 -9.85
N LEU A 183 -5.34 -0.74 -10.65
CA LEU A 183 -4.41 0.14 -11.34
C LEU A 183 -3.70 1.07 -10.37
N ASP A 184 -2.42 1.30 -10.62
CA ASP A 184 -1.70 2.40 -9.99
C ASP A 184 -2.32 3.72 -10.48
N PRO A 185 -2.77 4.62 -9.59
CA PRO A 185 -3.36 5.89 -9.99
C PRO A 185 -2.38 6.80 -10.75
N VAL A 186 -1.08 6.48 -10.77
CA VAL A 186 -0.04 7.29 -11.46
C VAL A 186 0.55 6.59 -12.68
N CYS A 187 0.21 5.32 -12.93
CA CYS A 187 0.74 4.54 -14.03
C CYS A 187 -0.31 3.55 -14.56
N ASP A 188 -0.96 3.92 -15.67
CA ASP A 188 -2.05 3.16 -16.30
C ASP A 188 -1.68 1.72 -16.70
N THR A 189 -0.38 1.44 -16.88
CA THR A 189 0.11 0.11 -17.26
C THR A 189 0.58 -0.72 -16.07
N ASN A 190 0.54 -0.18 -14.86
CA ASN A 190 0.98 -0.86 -13.65
C ASN A 190 -0.21 -1.40 -12.85
N ASN A 191 -0.40 -2.71 -12.88
CA ASN A 191 -1.29 -3.40 -11.95
C ASN A 191 -0.56 -3.64 -10.61
N VAL A 192 -0.96 -2.92 -9.56
CA VAL A 192 -0.30 -3.03 -8.24
C VAL A 192 -0.55 -4.37 -7.55
N THR A 193 -1.54 -5.13 -8.01
CA THR A 193 -1.91 -6.47 -7.53
C THR A 193 -1.45 -7.59 -8.47
N SER A 194 -0.60 -7.32 -9.47
CA SER A 194 -0.07 -8.32 -10.43
C SER A 194 0.59 -9.56 -9.80
N ARG A 195 0.98 -9.51 -8.52
CA ARG A 195 1.55 -10.64 -7.80
C ARG A 195 0.54 -11.44 -6.96
N ILE A 196 -0.70 -11.01 -6.86
CA ILE A 196 -1.75 -11.74 -6.15
C ILE A 196 -2.17 -12.91 -7.02
N THR A 197 -1.98 -14.12 -6.50
CA THR A 197 -2.43 -15.36 -7.13
C THR A 197 -3.94 -15.56 -6.97
N GLU A 198 -4.53 -16.46 -7.77
CA GLU A 198 -5.95 -16.79 -7.67
C GLU A 198 -6.31 -17.41 -6.31
N ASP A 199 -5.40 -18.17 -5.71
CA ASP A 199 -5.61 -18.75 -4.38
C ASP A 199 -5.54 -17.67 -3.29
N GLU A 200 -4.59 -16.73 -3.38
CA GLU A 200 -4.54 -15.57 -2.47
C GLU A 200 -5.80 -14.69 -2.63
N ARG A 201 -6.29 -14.47 -3.85
CA ARG A 201 -7.55 -13.75 -4.08
C ARG A 201 -8.71 -14.42 -3.36
N LYS A 202 -8.90 -15.73 -3.55
CA LYS A 202 -9.97 -16.48 -2.87
C LYS A 202 -9.86 -16.39 -1.35
N GLU A 203 -8.64 -16.44 -0.82
CA GLU A 203 -8.41 -16.30 0.61
C GLU A 203 -8.75 -14.89 1.12
N ILE A 204 -8.37 -13.83 0.39
CA ILE A 204 -8.77 -12.46 0.72
C ILE A 204 -10.30 -12.33 0.79
N VAL A 205 -10.99 -12.88 -0.21
CA VAL A 205 -12.46 -12.83 -0.31
C VAL A 205 -13.11 -13.59 0.84
N ARG A 206 -12.63 -14.80 1.15
CA ARG A 206 -13.11 -15.61 2.29
C ARG A 206 -12.94 -14.87 3.61
N LEU A 207 -11.75 -14.31 3.87
CA LEU A 207 -11.47 -13.54 5.08
C LEU A 207 -12.36 -12.30 5.19
N ALA A 208 -12.61 -11.61 4.07
CA ALA A 208 -13.49 -10.45 4.04
C ALA A 208 -14.95 -10.81 4.32
N ASP A 209 -15.46 -11.91 3.74
CA ASP A 209 -16.82 -12.40 3.95
C ASP A 209 -17.07 -12.80 5.42
N GLU A 210 -16.18 -13.61 6.00
CA GLU A 210 -16.24 -14.00 7.41
C GLU A 210 -16.15 -12.79 8.35
N SER A 211 -15.27 -11.85 8.01
CA SER A 211 -15.10 -10.62 8.79
C SER A 211 -16.30 -9.69 8.67
N TRP A 212 -16.94 -9.64 7.50
CA TRP A 212 -18.15 -8.86 7.28
C TRP A 212 -19.30 -9.43 8.09
N ALA A 213 -19.49 -10.77 8.09
CA ALA A 213 -20.51 -11.42 8.89
C ALA A 213 -20.34 -11.13 10.38
N THR A 214 -19.09 -11.23 10.88
CA THR A 214 -18.73 -10.90 12.26
C THR A 214 -19.01 -9.43 12.59
N ALA A 215 -18.57 -8.51 11.75
CA ALA A 215 -18.81 -7.07 11.92
C ALA A 215 -20.29 -6.72 11.87
N ASN A 216 -21.07 -7.36 10.99
CA ASN A 216 -22.51 -7.13 10.85
C ASN A 216 -23.26 -7.63 12.08
N PHE A 217 -22.86 -8.78 12.63
CA PHE A 217 -23.43 -9.29 13.88
C PHE A 217 -23.05 -8.39 15.07
N ALA A 218 -21.79 -7.95 15.18
CA ALA A 218 -21.36 -7.01 16.22
C ALA A 218 -22.16 -5.69 16.19
N SER A 219 -22.40 -5.16 14.99
CA SER A 219 -23.20 -3.95 14.73
C SER A 219 -24.65 -4.08 15.19
N THR A 220 -25.29 -5.21 14.87
CA THR A 220 -26.73 -5.42 15.11
C THR A 220 -27.04 -5.96 16.51
N GLY A 221 -26.10 -6.70 17.11
CA GLY A 221 -26.23 -7.30 18.45
C GLY A 221 -25.70 -6.44 19.59
N GLY A 222 -24.94 -5.36 19.31
CA GLY A 222 -24.35 -4.50 20.34
C GLY A 222 -23.24 -5.17 21.17
N ASP A 223 -22.72 -6.30 20.71
CA ASP A 223 -21.62 -7.01 21.36
C ASP A 223 -20.28 -6.45 20.86
N PHE A 224 -19.74 -5.51 21.64
CA PHE A 224 -18.48 -4.85 21.31
C PHE A 224 -17.25 -5.76 21.39
N ASP A 225 -17.34 -6.90 22.07
CA ASP A 225 -16.22 -7.84 22.17
C ASP A 225 -15.92 -8.53 20.84
N LEU A 226 -16.91 -8.66 19.96
CA LEU A 226 -16.73 -9.23 18.62
C LEU A 226 -15.84 -8.37 17.72
N TRP A 227 -15.76 -7.06 17.95
CA TRP A 227 -14.78 -6.22 17.25
C TRP A 227 -13.33 -6.60 17.56
N LYS A 228 -13.07 -7.25 18.71
CA LYS A 228 -11.74 -7.74 19.07
C LYS A 228 -11.36 -8.98 18.26
N GLU A 229 -12.31 -9.72 17.69
CA GLU A 229 -12.01 -10.80 16.74
C GLU A 229 -11.43 -10.25 15.44
N LEU A 230 -11.87 -9.05 15.03
CA LEU A 230 -11.41 -8.38 13.82
C LEU A 230 -10.13 -7.57 14.02
N PHE A 231 -9.99 -6.91 15.17
CA PHE A 231 -8.91 -5.95 15.41
C PHE A 231 -7.92 -6.36 16.51
N GLY A 232 -8.11 -7.55 17.08
CA GLY A 232 -7.28 -8.10 18.14
C GLY A 232 -7.65 -7.61 19.54
N ARG A 233 -7.20 -8.36 20.56
CA ARG A 233 -7.58 -8.19 21.99
C ARG A 233 -7.33 -6.79 22.56
N ALA A 234 -6.35 -6.06 22.04
CA ALA A 234 -6.03 -4.71 22.48
C ALA A 234 -6.95 -3.64 21.87
N PHE A 235 -7.93 -4.01 21.05
CA PHE A 235 -8.88 -3.06 20.48
C PHE A 235 -9.83 -2.58 21.58
N LYS A 236 -10.02 -1.26 21.61
CA LYS A 236 -10.93 -0.58 22.52
C LYS A 236 -11.89 0.21 21.67
N VAL A 237 -13.17 0.04 21.96
CA VAL A 237 -14.22 0.96 21.51
C VAL A 237 -14.33 1.98 22.64
N GLU A 238 -14.29 3.28 22.34
CA GLU A 238 -14.63 4.28 23.36
C GLU A 238 -16.10 4.04 23.73
N ASP A 239 -16.39 3.97 25.04
CA ASP A 239 -17.77 3.89 25.51
C ASP A 239 -18.55 5.04 24.87
N ALA A 240 -19.65 4.71 24.18
CA ALA A 240 -20.55 5.73 23.65
C ALA A 240 -21.04 6.57 24.84
N ALA A 241 -20.59 7.83 24.89
CA ALA A 241 -21.03 8.80 25.89
C ALA A 241 -22.51 9.16 25.72
#